data_AF-A0A359CL30-F1
#
_entry.id   AF-A0A359CL30-F1
#
_cell.length_a   1.000
_cell.length_b   1.000
_cell.length_c   1.000
_cell.angle_alpha   90.00
_cell.angle_beta   90.00
_cell.angle_gamma   90.00
#
_symmetry.space_group_name_H-M   'P 1'
#
loop_
_entity.id
_entity.type
_entity.pdbx_description
1 polymer ?
#
loop_
_entity_poly.entity_id
_entity_poly.type
_entity_poly.pdbx_seq_one_letter_code
_entity_poly.pdbx_strand_id
1 'polypeptide(L)' 'MKIIKDNFENIQVDDKLAVALGTFDGLHWGHKKIINETVKYAKKNGIKSAVLTFDKIPIS' A
#
# COMPACT_ATOMS: atom_id res chain seq x y z
N MET A 1 8.55 3.64 8.45
CA MET A 1 7.94 2.83 7.37
C MET A 1 8.56 1.44 7.46
N LYS A 2 7.74 0.37 7.52
CA LYS A 2 8.19 -1.03 7.48
C LYS A 2 7.95 -1.54 6.06
N ILE A 3 8.94 -2.19 5.46
CA ILE A 3 8.81 -2.85 4.16
C ILE A 3 8.70 -4.36 4.42
N ILE A 4 7.73 -5.01 3.79
CA ILE A 4 7.52 -6.45 3.85
C ILE A 4 7.50 -6.95 2.41
N LYS A 5 8.41 -7.88 2.07
CA LYS A 5 8.48 -8.53 0.77
C LYS A 5 8.22 -10.01 0.98
N ASP A 6 7.05 -10.46 0.57
CA ASP A 6 6.57 -11.82 0.78
C ASP A 6 5.47 -12.11 -0.26
N ASN A 7 5.15 -13.38 -0.49
CA ASN A 7 4.04 -13.86 -1.31
C ASN A 7 2.77 -14.12 -0.48
N PHE A 8 2.58 -13.37 0.62
CA PHE A 8 1.51 -13.55 1.61
C PHE A 8 1.56 -14.85 2.43
N GLU A 9 2.67 -15.59 2.38
CA GLU A 9 2.79 -16.86 3.11
C GLU A 9 3.08 -16.63 4.60
N ASN A 10 3.84 -15.59 4.93
CA ASN A 10 4.23 -15.28 6.32
C ASN A 10 3.82 -13.87 6.78
N ILE A 11 2.86 -13.25 6.08
CA ILE A 11 2.36 -11.92 6.45
C ILE A 11 1.30 -12.07 7.54
N GLN A 12 1.68 -11.80 8.78
CA GLN A 12 0.73 -11.54 9.88
C GLN A 12 0.60 -10.04 10.11
N VAL A 13 -0.61 -9.53 9.88
CA VAL A 13 -0.97 -8.12 10.11
C VAL A 13 -2.20 -8.12 11.00
N ASP A 14 -1.99 -7.88 12.30
CA ASP A 14 -3.06 -7.81 13.29
C ASP A 14 -3.69 -6.40 13.38
N ASP A 15 -3.07 -5.41 12.73
CA ASP A 15 -3.57 -4.06 12.67
C ASP A 15 -4.66 -3.91 11.60
N LYS A 16 -5.70 -3.12 11.89
CA LYS A 16 -6.59 -2.60 10.84
C LYS A 16 -5.76 -1.69 9.91
N LEU A 17 -5.86 -1.91 8.61
CA LEU A 17 -5.13 -1.16 7.59
C LEU A 17 -6.06 -0.48 6.57
N ALA A 18 -5.70 0.74 6.18
CA ALA A 18 -6.08 1.30 4.89
C ALA A 18 -4.97 1.02 3.88
N VAL A 19 -5.28 0.35 2.78
CA VAL A 19 -4.27 -0.11 1.81
C VAL A 19 -4.45 0.60 0.48
N ALA A 20 -3.38 1.19 -0.04
CA ALA A 20 -3.29 1.64 -1.43
C ALA A 20 -2.70 0.49 -2.26
N LEU A 21 -3.45 -0.05 -3.20
CA LEU A 21 -3.03 -1.16 -4.07
C LEU A 21 -2.73 -0.66 -5.48
N GLY A 22 -1.57 -1.02 -6.04
CA GLY A 22 -1.20 -0.69 -7.42
C GLY A 22 0.29 -0.93 -7.71
N THR A 23 0.70 -0.78 -8.96
CA THR A 23 2.09 -0.97 -9.40
C THR A 23 3.01 0.19 -8.98
N PHE A 24 2.49 1.41 -8.88
CA PHE A 24 3.21 2.60 -8.42
C PHE A 24 4.55 2.88 -9.14
N ASP A 25 4.61 2.64 -10.45
CA ASP A 25 5.77 2.73 -11.35
C ASP A 25 6.11 4.19 -11.75
N GLY A 26 6.57 4.98 -10.78
CA GLY A 26 7.11 6.33 -11.03
C GLY A 26 6.38 7.47 -10.32
N LEU A 27 5.62 7.18 -9.26
CA LEU A 27 5.03 8.14 -8.30
C LEU A 27 4.58 9.50 -8.90
N HIS A 28 3.91 9.46 -10.05
CA HIS A 28 3.30 10.64 -10.66
C HIS A 28 2.05 11.09 -9.88
N TRP A 29 1.41 12.17 -10.33
CA TRP A 29 0.29 12.81 -9.61
C TRP A 29 -0.85 11.86 -9.26
N GLY A 30 -1.24 10.96 -10.17
CA GLY A 30 -2.26 9.94 -9.90
C GLY A 30 -1.92 9.04 -8.71
N HIS A 31 -0.71 8.45 -8.71
CA HIS A 31 -0.22 7.62 -7.61
C HIS A 31 -0.17 8.38 -6.29
N LYS A 32 0.38 9.61 -6.31
CA LYS A 32 0.42 10.47 -5.13
C LYS A 32 -0.98 10.75 -4.57
N LYS A 33 -1.97 10.97 -5.44
CA LYS A 33 -3.36 11.19 -5.02
C LYS A 33 -3.92 9.97 -4.29
N ILE A 34 -3.78 8.78 -4.87
CA ILE A 34 -4.27 7.53 -4.24
C ILE A 34 -3.62 7.31 -2.87
N ILE A 35 -2.29 7.39 -2.80
CA ILE A 35 -1.55 7.20 -1.55
C ILE A 35 -2.00 8.22 -0.50
N ASN A 36 -2.13 9.50 -0.88
CA ASN A 36 -2.55 10.55 0.05
C ASN A 36 -3.99 10.34 0.57
N GLU A 37 -4.93 9.92 -0.27
CA GLU A 37 -6.28 9.61 0.17
C GLU A 37 -6.31 8.41 1.12
N THR A 38 -5.52 7.37 0.86
CA THR A 38 -5.36 6.25 1.80
C THR A 38 -4.82 6.71 3.15
N VAL A 39 -3.80 7.56 3.17
CA VAL A 39 -3.24 8.12 4.42
C VAL A 39 -4.27 8.98 5.17
N LYS A 40 -5.04 9.82 4.46
CA LYS A 40 -6.11 10.62 5.07
C LYS A 40 -7.20 9.73 5.66
N TYR A 41 -7.63 8.70 4.94
CA TYR A 41 -8.61 7.75 5.43
C TYR A 41 -8.10 7.01 6.67
N ALA A 42 -6.86 6.55 6.67
CA ALA A 42 -6.25 5.87 7.81
C ALA A 42 -6.24 6.75 9.06
N LYS A 43 -5.79 8.02 8.92
CA LYS A 43 -5.80 9.01 9.99
C LYS A 43 -7.21 9.27 10.53
N LYS A 44 -8.19 9.46 9.64
CA LYS A 44 -9.58 9.70 10.02
C LYS A 44 -10.19 8.55 10.82
N ASN A 45 -9.79 7.31 10.54
CA ASN A 45 -10.33 6.12 11.17
C ASN A 45 -9.45 5.55 12.30
N GLY A 46 -8.34 6.21 12.64
CA GLY A 46 -7.42 5.73 13.69
C GLY A 46 -6.75 4.38 13.36
N ILE A 47 -6.57 4.07 12.07
CA ILE A 47 -5.95 2.82 11.59
C ILE A 47 -4.62 3.11 10.89
N LYS A 48 -3.81 2.08 10.64
CA LYS A 48 -2.53 2.25 9.94
C LYS A 48 -2.75 2.34 8.42
N SER A 49 -1.82 2.97 7.70
CA SER A 49 -1.82 3.00 6.23
C SER A 49 -0.69 2.13 5.69
N ALA A 50 -0.93 1.48 4.55
CA ALA A 50 0.05 0.69 3.84
C ALA A 50 -0.08 0.86 2.32
N VAL A 51 1.01 0.60 1.61
CA VAL A 51 1.03 0.47 0.16
C VAL A 51 1.31 -0.99 -0.15
N LEU A 52 0.47 -1.60 -0.98
CA LEU A 52 0.69 -2.91 -1.53
C LEU A 52 1.04 -2.76 -3.02
N THR A 53 2.23 -3.21 -3.38
CA THR A 53 2.77 -3.09 -4.74
C THR A 53 3.38 -4.40 -5.20
N PHE A 54 3.65 -4.49 -6.51
CA PHE A 54 4.22 -5.64 -7.17
C PHE A 54 5.70 -5.36 -7.48
N ASP A 55 6.59 -6.25 -7.05
CA ASP A 55 8.03 -6.14 -7.34
C ASP A 55 8.37 -6.44 -8.80
N LYS A 56 7.56 -7.29 -9.44
CA LYS A 56 7.63 -7.57 -10.88
C LYS A 56 6.40 -6.97 -11.56
N ILE A 57 6.64 -6.19 -12.62
CA ILE A 57 5.58 -5.89 -13.59
C ILE A 57 5.14 -7.25 -14.15
N PRO A 58 3.86 -7.64 -14.07
CA PRO A 58 3.40 -8.87 -14.70
C PRO A 58 3.64 -8.73 -16.20
N ILE A 59 4.65 -9.43 -16.68
CA ILE A 59 4.90 -9.61 -18.10
C ILE A 59 4.00 -10.78 -18.49
N SER A 60 2.92 -10.46 -19.22
CA SER A 60 2.02 -11.43 -19.84
C SER A 60 2.73 -12.30 -20.86
#